data_AF-A0A8T4I525-F1
#
_entry.id   AF-A0A8T4I525-F1
#
_cell.length_a   1.000
_cell.length_b   1.000
_cell.length_c   1.000
_cell.angle_alpha   90.00
_cell.angle_beta   90.00
_cell.angle_gamma   90.00
#
_symmetry.space_group_name_H-M   'P 1'
#
loop_
_entity.id
_entity.type
_entity.pdbx_description
1 polymer ?
#
loop_
_entity_poly.entity_id
_entity_poly.type
_entity_poly.pdbx_seq_one_letter_code
_entity_poly.pdbx_strand_id
1 'polypeptide(L)' 'RRRIELYPSRKAAADTVGMSKDTWLKIERGETVRAGSYAKVDSALHWAPGSCQDILDGGKPVPVEPLDDSHVV' A
#
# COMPACT_ATOMS: atom_id res chain seq x y z
N ARG A 1 4.15 10.02 2.38
CA ARG A 1 4.38 10.10 3.84
C ARG A 1 3.60 9.02 4.60
N ARG A 2 2.39 8.64 4.13
CA ARG A 2 1.54 7.56 4.68
C ARG A 2 2.23 6.34 5.30
N ARG A 3 3.18 5.69 4.60
CA ARG A 3 3.90 4.53 5.16
C ARG A 3 4.58 4.84 6.51
N ILE A 4 5.19 6.01 6.67
CA ILE A 4 5.91 6.38 7.89
C ILE A 4 4.95 6.61 9.06
N GLU A 5 3.72 7.05 8.77
CA GLU A 5 2.67 7.23 9.79
C GLU A 5 2.15 5.89 10.31
N LEU A 6 2.06 4.88 9.44
CA LEU A 6 1.50 3.57 9.77
C LEU A 6 2.56 2.55 10.24
N TYR A 7 3.79 2.66 9.73
CA TYR A 7 4.81 1.63 9.90
C TYR A 7 6.17 2.19 10.25
N PRO A 8 6.89 1.57 11.20
CA PRO A 8 8.23 2.00 11.60
C PRO A 8 9.27 1.77 10.49
N SER A 9 8.99 0.89 9.52
CA SER A 9 9.91 0.63 8.40
C SER A 9 9.18 0.11 7.15
N ARG A 10 9.88 0.12 6.01
CA ARG A 10 9.42 -0.54 4.77
C ARG A 10 9.26 -2.05 4.94
N LYS A 11 10.14 -2.67 5.72
CA LYS A 11 10.05 -4.10 6.00
C LYS A 11 8.76 -4.41 6.77
N ALA A 12 8.47 -3.65 7.83
CA ALA A 12 7.23 -3.81 8.59
C ALA A 12 5.99 -3.68 7.70
N ALA A 13 5.95 -2.67 6.83
CA ALA A 13 4.85 -2.49 5.88
C ALA A 13 4.71 -3.67 4.90
N ALA A 14 5.83 -4.11 4.30
CA ALA A 14 5.83 -5.21 3.34
C ALA A 14 5.43 -6.55 3.98
N ASP A 15 5.86 -6.80 5.23
CA ASP A 15 5.52 -8.01 5.97
C ASP A 15 4.00 -8.12 6.21
N THR A 16 3.27 -7.01 6.38
CA THR A 16 1.79 -7.03 6.58
C THR A 16 1.00 -7.62 5.40
N VAL A 17 1.56 -7.60 4.19
CA VAL A 17 0.92 -8.07 2.96
C VAL A 17 1.67 -9.21 2.28
N GLY A 18 2.59 -9.84 3.02
CA GLY A 18 3.41 -10.96 2.53
C GLY A 18 4.22 -10.58 1.29
N MET A 19 4.84 -9.40 1.30
CA MET A 19 5.66 -8.87 0.22
C MET A 19 7.12 -8.73 0.66
N SER A 20 8.07 -8.91 -0.26
CA SER A 20 9.47 -8.59 0.04
C SER A 20 9.70 -7.08 0.17
N LYS A 21 10.61 -6.68 1.06
CA LYS A 21 11.05 -5.29 1.23
C LYS A 21 11.54 -4.68 -0.10
N ASP A 22 12.18 -5.46 -0.95
CA ASP A 22 12.72 -4.98 -2.23
C ASP A 22 11.59 -4.66 -3.22
N THR A 23 10.53 -5.48 -3.27
CA THR A 23 9.35 -5.19 -4.10
C THR A 23 8.66 -3.92 -3.63
N TRP A 24 8.54 -3.74 -2.30
CA TRP A 24 8.02 -2.49 -1.73
C TRP A 24 8.87 -1.27 -2.14
N LEU A 25 10.20 -1.41 -2.08
CA LEU A 25 11.12 -0.33 -2.45
C LEU A 25 10.98 0.05 -3.93
N LYS A 26 10.81 -0.92 -4.83
CA LYS A 26 10.54 -0.67 -6.26
C LYS A 26 9.28 0.18 -6.46
N ILE A 27 8.20 -0.17 -5.76
CA ILE A 27 6.94 0.59 -5.82
C ILE A 27 7.14 2.03 -5.34
N GLU A 28 7.79 2.25 -4.20
CA GLU A 28 8.07 3.61 -3.71
C GLU A 28 8.98 4.44 -4.63
N ARG A 29 9.77 3.77 -5.48
CA ARG A 29 10.61 4.42 -6.51
C ARG A 29 9.87 4.67 -7.82
N GLY A 30 8.61 4.24 -7.94
CA GLY A 30 7.85 4.32 -9.18
C GLY A 30 8.30 3.33 -10.25
N GLU A 31 9.03 2.27 -9.87
CA GLU A 31 9.42 1.21 -10.79
C GLU A 31 8.23 0.29 -11.11
N THR A 32 8.21 -0.26 -12.33
CA THR A 32 7.15 -1.19 -12.77
C THR A 32 7.22 -2.52 -12.00
N VAL A 33 6.12 -2.90 -11.38
CA VAL A 33 5.90 -4.22 -10.80
C VAL A 33 4.58 -4.83 -11.29
N ARG A 34 4.23 -6.03 -10.81
CA ARG A 34 2.96 -6.68 -11.15
C ARG A 34 1.79 -5.90 -10.53
N ALA A 35 0.66 -5.84 -11.24
CA ALA A 35 -0.55 -5.15 -10.78
C ALA A 35 -0.97 -5.56 -9.35
N GLY A 36 -0.92 -6.86 -9.04
CA GLY A 36 -1.25 -7.37 -7.70
C GLY A 36 -0.33 -6.86 -6.57
N SER A 37 0.89 -6.42 -6.89
CA SER A 37 1.78 -5.80 -5.90
C SER A 37 1.31 -4.39 -5.53
N TYR A 38 0.79 -3.61 -6.49
CA TYR A 38 0.22 -2.29 -6.19
C TYR A 38 -1.03 -2.41 -5.31
N ALA A 39 -1.94 -3.34 -5.64
CA ALA A 39 -3.14 -3.58 -4.84
C ALA A 39 -2.84 -3.96 -3.38
N LYS A 40 -1.76 -4.72 -3.14
CA LYS A 40 -1.28 -5.01 -1.78
C LYS A 40 -0.81 -3.76 -1.05
N VAL A 41 -0.10 -2.85 -1.74
CA VAL A 41 0.33 -1.59 -1.14
C VAL A 41 -0.85 -0.67 -0.86
N ASP A 42 -1.84 -0.60 -1.75
CA ASP A 42 -3.08 0.14 -1.51
C ASP A 42 -3.74 -0.31 -0.21
N SER A 43 -3.91 -1.63 -0.05
CA SER A 43 -4.47 -2.21 1.18
C SER A 43 -3.61 -1.89 2.41
N ALA A 44 -2.30 -2.10 2.36
CA ALA A 44 -1.40 -1.81 3.50
C ALA A 44 -1.43 -0.33 3.92
N LEU A 45 -1.62 0.60 2.98
CA LEU A 45 -1.61 2.03 3.29
C LEU A 45 -2.99 2.61 3.62
N HIS A 46 -4.00 1.74 3.70
CA HIS A 46 -5.41 2.09 3.85
C HIS A 46 -5.83 3.08 2.74
N TRP A 47 -5.56 2.70 1.51
CA TRP A 47 -5.96 3.40 0.31
C TRP A 47 -6.95 2.56 -0.50
N ALA A 48 -7.80 3.24 -1.27
CA ALA A 48 -8.69 2.58 -2.21
C ALA A 48 -7.86 1.82 -3.27
N PRO A 49 -8.32 0.64 -3.74
CA PRO A 49 -7.66 -0.07 -4.83
C PRO A 49 -7.46 0.83 -6.05
N GLY A 50 -6.24 0.86 -6.59
CA GLY A 50 -5.87 1.73 -7.71
C GLY A 50 -5.18 3.03 -7.29
N SER A 51 -5.13 3.37 -6.00
CA SER A 51 -4.48 4.60 -5.51
C SER A 51 -3.00 4.69 -5.86
N CYS A 52 -2.28 3.55 -5.86
CA CYS A 52 -0.92 3.49 -6.38
C CYS A 52 -0.85 3.87 -7.87
N GLN A 53 -1.82 3.45 -8.68
CA GLN A 53 -1.88 3.80 -10.10
C GLN A 53 -2.21 5.29 -10.27
N ASP A 54 -3.16 5.83 -9.50
CA ASP A 54 -3.47 7.26 -9.51
C ASP A 54 -2.23 8.12 -9.22
N ILE A 55 -1.37 7.69 -8.29
CA ILE A 55 -0.09 8.37 -8.00
C ILE A 55 0.85 8.31 -9.22
N LEU A 56 0.99 7.15 -9.86
CA LEU A 56 1.85 6.99 -11.03
C LEU A 56 1.39 7.85 -12.20
N ASP A 57 0.08 8.08 -12.32
CA ASP A 57 -0.54 8.94 -13.33
C ASP A 57 -0.51 10.43 -12.96
N GLY A 58 0.15 10.80 -11.84
CA GLY A 58 0.30 12.18 -11.37
C GLY A 58 -0.85 12.69 -10.50
N GLY A 59 -1.80 11.82 -10.16
CA GLY A 59 -2.89 12.07 -9.23
C GLY A 59 -2.50 11.90 -7.76
N LYS A 60 -3.50 11.59 -6.94
CA LYS A 60 -3.37 11.44 -5.47
C LYS A 60 -4.05 10.15 -5.03
N PRO A 61 -3.53 9.47 -4.00
CA PRO A 61 -4.20 8.30 -3.45
C PRO A 61 -5.50 8.71 -2.76
N VAL A 62 -6.45 7.77 -2.69
CA VAL A 62 -7.73 7.95 -1.99
C VAL A 62 -7.67 7.21 -0.66
N PRO A 63 -7.57 7.88 0.50
CA PRO A 63 -7.62 7.23 1.80
C PRO A 63 -8.97 6.56 2.04
N VAL A 64 -8.93 5.37 2.62
CA VAL A 64 -10.12 4.64 3.09
C VAL A 64 -9.91 4.25 4.55
N GLU A 65 -11.00 4.10 5.29
CA GLU A 65 -10.94 3.45 6.60
C GLU A 65 -10.77 1.94 6.38
N PRO A 66 -9.86 1.28 7.12
CA PRO A 66 -9.81 -0.17 7.11
C PRO A 66 -11.17 -0.70 7.58
N LEU A 67 -11.68 -1.73 6.91
CA LEU A 67 -12.84 -2.45 7.42
C LEU A 67 -12.41 -3.11 8.74
N ASP A 68 -12.88 -2.57 9.85
CA ASP A 68 -12.79 -3.23 11.14
C ASP A 68 -13.63 -4.51 11.06
N ASP A 69 -12.98 -5.67 10.97
CA ASP A 69 -13.62 -7.00 11.08
C ASP A 69 -14.20 -7.27 12.49
N SER A 70 -14.35 -6.23 13.32
CA SER A 70 -14.86 -6.31 14.70
C SER A 70 -16.38 -6.36 14.83
N HIS A 71 -17.12 -6.49 13.72
CA HIS A 71 -18.56 -6.73 13.73
C HIS A 71 -18.93 -8.01 12.99
N VAL A 72 -18.79 -9.14 13.68
CA VAL A 72 -19.66 -10.30 13.45
C VAL A 72 -20.27 -10.65 14.81
N VAL A 73 -21.55 -10.32 14.96
CA VAL A 73 -22.43 -10.67 16.10
C VAL A 73 -22.74 -12.15 16.06
#